data_AF-A0A945QZC2-F1
#
_entry.id   AF-A0A945QZC2-F1
#
_cell.length_a   1.000
_cell.length_b   1.000
_cell.length_c   1.000
_cell.angle_alpha   90.00
_cell.angle_beta   90.00
_cell.angle_gamma   90.00
#
_symmetry.space_group_name_H-M   'P 1'
#
loop_
_entity.id
_entity.type
_entity.pdbx_description
1 polymer ?
#
loop_
_entity_poly.entity_id
_entity_poly.type
_entity_poly.pdbx_seq_one_letter_code
_entity_poly.pdbx_strand_id
1 'polypeptide(L)' 'RAIWLTDGFGPVRDSWLERADHLGETITVRFPDERTVEGQFRGIDDHGALELWRPDGTCEMIATGEVFFSAA' A
#
# COMPACT_ATOMS: atom_id res chain seq x y z
N ARG A 1 8.08 17.04 11.60
CA ARG A 1 9.37 16.31 11.71
C ARG A 1 9.60 15.69 13.10
N ALA A 2 9.14 16.31 14.20
CA ALA A 2 9.37 15.80 15.56
C ALA A 2 8.67 14.45 15.86
N ILE A 3 7.39 14.30 15.51
CA ILE A 3 6.59 13.08 15.82
C ILE A 3 7.24 11.78 15.33
N TRP A 4 7.78 11.73 14.11
CA TRP A 4 8.43 10.52 13.61
C TRP A 4 9.67 10.11 14.43
N LEU A 5 10.45 11.10 14.89
CA LEU A 5 11.66 10.84 15.67
C LEU A 5 11.35 10.42 17.11
N THR A 6 10.20 10.80 17.65
CA THR A 6 9.79 10.53 19.04
C THR A 6 8.92 9.29 19.15
N ASP A 7 7.94 9.15 18.25
CA ASP A 7 6.85 8.18 18.33
C ASP A 7 6.95 7.10 17.24
N GLY A 8 7.97 7.18 16.38
CA GLY A 8 8.19 6.22 15.29
C GLY A 8 7.27 6.43 14.09
N PHE A 9 7.08 5.39 13.28
CA PHE A 9 6.36 5.49 12.01
C PHE A 9 4.83 5.49 12.16
N GLY A 10 4.28 4.86 13.20
CA GLY A 10 2.84 4.65 13.39
C GLY A 10 1.98 5.91 13.17
N PRO A 11 2.24 7.05 13.85
CA PRO A 11 1.44 8.25 13.66
C PRO A 11 1.49 8.83 12.23
N VAL A 12 2.62 8.64 11.54
CA VAL A 12 2.78 9.05 10.13
C VAL A 12 1.99 8.12 9.22
N ARG A 13 2.05 6.81 9.47
CA ARG A 13 1.25 5.79 8.78
C ARG A 13 -0.24 6.08 8.89
N ASP A 14 -0.74 6.34 10.09
CA ASP A 14 -2.16 6.60 10.32
C ASP A 14 -2.61 7.86 9.56
N SER A 15 -1.84 8.95 9.68
CA SER A 15 -2.09 10.19 8.94
C SER A 15 -2.04 10.00 7.42
N TRP A 16 -1.19 9.10 6.93
CA TRP A 16 -1.10 8.77 5.50
C TRP A 16 -2.32 7.96 5.05
N LEU A 17 -2.73 6.94 5.82
CA LEU A 17 -3.89 6.09 5.52
C LEU A 17 -5.20 6.88 5.51
N GLU A 18 -5.36 7.87 6.39
CA GLU A 18 -6.49 8.81 6.36
C GLU A 18 -6.63 9.59 5.04
N ARG A 19 -5.52 9.74 4.31
CA ARG A 19 -5.43 10.52 3.07
C ARG A 19 -5.20 9.62 1.85
N ALA A 20 -5.08 8.32 2.06
CA ALA A 20 -4.77 7.38 1.01
C ALA A 20 -5.97 7.31 0.05
N ASP A 21 -5.70 7.59 -1.21
CA ASP A 21 -6.69 7.48 -2.26
C ASP A 21 -6.90 5.99 -2.60
N HIS A 22 -8.12 5.63 -3.03
CA HIS A 22 -8.48 4.28 -3.49
C HIS A 22 -8.27 3.16 -2.43
N LEU A 23 -8.23 3.51 -1.13
CA LEU A 23 -8.17 2.53 -0.05
C LEU A 23 -9.42 1.64 -0.06
N GLY A 24 -9.22 0.33 -0.13
CA GLY A 24 -10.30 -0.66 -0.28
C GLY A 24 -10.71 -0.92 -1.73
N GLU A 25 -10.09 -0.27 -2.72
CA GLU A 25 -10.34 -0.52 -4.14
C GLU A 25 -9.30 -1.46 -4.74
N THR A 26 -9.60 -2.00 -5.92
CA THR A 26 -8.65 -2.82 -6.68
C THR A 26 -7.64 -1.92 -7.37
N ILE A 27 -6.36 -2.22 -7.16
CA ILE A 27 -5.23 -1.51 -7.77
C ILE A 27 -4.34 -2.49 -8.52
N THR A 28 -3.52 -1.97 -9.43
CA THR A 28 -2.51 -2.72 -10.15
C THR A 28 -1.13 -2.26 -9.68
N VAL A 29 -0.25 -3.18 -9.30
CA VAL A 29 1.14 -2.90 -8.96
C VAL A 29 2.05 -3.51 -10.02
N ARG A 30 2.96 -2.70 -10.57
CA ARG A 30 3.96 -3.12 -11.55
C ARG A 30 5.36 -3.14 -10.94
N PHE A 31 6.14 -4.12 -11.36
CA PHE A 31 7.52 -4.33 -10.94
C PHE A 31 8.50 -4.21 -12.12
N PRO A 32 9.80 -3.99 -11.86
CA PRO A 32 10.81 -3.86 -12.92
C PRO A 32 11.04 -5.13 -13.76
N ASP A 33 10.68 -6.31 -13.25
CA ASP A 33 10.82 -7.61 -13.91
C ASP A 33 9.62 -7.96 -14.79
N GLU A 34 8.86 -6.95 -15.21
CA GLU A 34 7.61 -7.07 -15.99
C GLU A 34 6.46 -7.77 -15.23
N ARG A 35 6.68 -8.22 -13.99
CA ARG A 35 5.63 -8.77 -13.15
C ARG A 35 4.60 -7.68 -12.85
N THR A 36 3.33 -8.03 -13.01
CA THR A 36 2.19 -7.18 -12.66
C THR A 36 1.23 -7.96 -11.79
N VAL A 37 0.74 -7.33 -10.73
CA VAL A 37 -0.12 -7.96 -9.74
C VAL A 37 -1.31 -7.06 -9.45
N GLU A 38 -2.53 -7.61 -9.44
CA GLU A 38 -3.76 -6.88 -9.12
C GLU A 38 -4.43 -7.38 -7.86
N GLY A 39 -4.89 -6.47 -7.01
CA GLY A 39 -5.58 -6.83 -5.78
C GLY A 39 -6.16 -5.63 -5.08
N GLN A 40 -6.86 -5.88 -3.98
CA GLN A 40 -7.46 -4.82 -3.18
C GLN A 40 -6.41 -4.17 -2.29
N PHE A 41 -6.23 -2.87 -2.42
CA PHE A 41 -5.36 -2.08 -1.56
C PHE A 41 -5.98 -1.98 -0.16
N ARG A 42 -5.34 -2.57 0.86
CA ARG A 42 -5.84 -2.53 2.24
C ARG A 42 -5.10 -1.58 3.16
N GLY A 43 -3.99 -1.03 2.70
CA GLY A 43 -3.18 -0.08 3.45
C GLY A 43 -1.70 -0.35 3.26
N ILE A 44 -0.92 0.21 4.17
CA ILE A 44 0.48 -0.14 4.35
C ILE A 44 0.65 -0.72 5.75
N ASP A 45 1.59 -1.63 5.96
CA ASP A 45 1.89 -2.19 7.28
C ASP A 45 2.75 -1.25 8.14
N ASP A 46 3.13 -1.70 9.33
CA ASP A 46 3.96 -0.93 10.28
C ASP A 46 5.40 -0.71 9.78
N HIS A 47 5.80 -1.36 8.69
CA HIS A 47 7.09 -1.18 8.01
C HIS A 47 6.96 -0.34 6.73
N GLY A 48 5.74 0.05 6.35
CA GLY A 48 5.44 0.82 5.16
C GLY A 48 5.28 -0.01 3.88
N ALA A 49 5.20 -1.33 3.97
CA ALA A 49 4.91 -2.19 2.83
C ALA A 49 3.42 -2.15 2.48
N LEU A 50 3.10 -2.10 1.19
CA LEU A 50 1.73 -2.16 0.68
C LEU A 50 1.09 -3.51 1.01
N GLU A 51 -0.09 -3.47 1.63
CA GLU A 51 -0.92 -4.63 1.91
C GLU A 51 -1.89 -4.86 0.75
N LEU A 52 -1.57 -5.80 -0.15
CA LEU A 52 -2.37 -6.11 -1.33
C LEU A 52 -3.13 -7.43 -1.14
N TRP A 53 -4.45 -7.35 -0.97
CA TRP A 53 -5.29 -8.53 -0.89
C TRP A 53 -5.58 -9.09 -2.29
N ARG A 54 -5.09 -10.31 -2.52
CA ARG A 54 -5.18 -11.02 -3.79
C ARG A 54 -6.56 -11.69 -3.95
N PRO A 55 -7.04 -11.92 -5.18
CA PRO A 55 -8.31 -12.62 -5.43
C PRO A 55 -8.37 -14.06 -4.86
N ASP A 56 -7.22 -14.69 -4.60
CA ASP A 56 -7.12 -16.02 -3.98
C ASP A 56 -7.23 -15.99 -2.45
N GLY A 57 -7.48 -14.81 -1.86
CA GLY A 57 -7.62 -14.61 -0.42
C GLY A 57 -6.29 -14.45 0.33
N THR A 58 -5.15 -14.45 -0.36
CA THR A 58 -3.85 -14.15 0.24
C THR A 58 -3.62 -12.64 0.36
N CYS A 59 -2.79 -12.24 1.34
CA CYS A 59 -2.32 -10.86 1.45
C CYS A 59 -0.84 -10.83 1.08
N GLU A 60 -0.51 -10.13 -0.01
CA GLU A 60 0.88 -9.95 -0.46
C GLU A 60 1.41 -8.61 0.08
N MET A 61 2.54 -8.66 0.80
CA MET A 61 3.25 -7.47 1.27
C MET A 61 4.23 -7.00 0.19
N ILE A 62 4.06 -5.79 -0.31
CA ILE A 62 4.89 -5.24 -1.38
C ILE A 62 5.67 -4.03 -0.86
N ALA A 63 6.99 -4.20 -0.69
CA ALA A 63 7.86 -3.13 -0.18
C ALA A 63 8.08 -2.01 -1.21
N THR A 64 8.14 -2.34 -2.50
CA THR A 64 8.38 -1.38 -3.59
C THR A 64 7.64 -1.81 -4.86
N GLY A 65 7.19 -0.83 -5.63
CA GLY A 65 6.49 -1.04 -6.90
C GLY A 65 5.83 0.25 -7.39
N GLU A 66 5.40 0.27 -8.64
CA GLU A 66 4.62 1.36 -9.20
C GLU A 66 3.12 1.02 -9.10
N VAL A 67 2.35 1.88 -8.44
CA VAL A 67 0.91 1.69 -8.23
C VAL A 67 0.14 2.44 -9.31
N PHE A 68 -0.78 1.73 -9.95
CA PHE A 68 -1.72 2.27 -10.93
C PHE A 68 -3.15 2.04 -10.45
N PHE A 69 -3.94 3.10 -10.52
CA PHE A 69 -5.38 3.05 -10.29
C PHE A 69 -6.08 2.89 -11.65
N SER A 70 -7.18 2.16 -11.71
CA SER A 70 -7.98 2.11 -12.93
C SER A 70 -8.47 3.52 -13.27
N ALA A 71 -8.47 3.87 -14.55
CA ALA A 71 -9.13 5.08 -15.00
C ALA A 71 -10.63 4.96 -14.68
N ALA A 72 -11.18 5.95 -13.96
CA ALA A 72 -12.61 6.06 -13.70
C ALA A 72 -13.43 6.14 -14.98
#